data_AF-A0AAE3G7V7-F1
#
_entry.id   AF-A0AAE3G7V7-F1
#
_cell.length_a   1.000
_cell.length_b   1.000
_cell.length_c   1.000
_cell.angle_alpha   90.00
_cell.angle_beta   90.00
_cell.angle_gamma   90.00
#
_symmetry.space_group_name_H-M   'P 1'
#
loop_
_entity.id
_entity.type
_entity.pdbx_description
1 polymer ?
#
loop_
_entity_poly.entity_id
_entity_poly.type
_entity_poly.pdbx_seq_one_letter_code
_entity_poly.pdbx_strand_id
1 'polypeptide(L)'
;MTIWHDRSYQVMTNEPTYDRQLAVLEYWQNVNPREFLPGTVRASDRFVRAHFYINAVTQSADPRIAAASVFSVIRQASVPWGISVADAPNLSTTRWRVVADHKDRRYYFESVISPSVFWVDLDNLDFSKGSDVVKLDLGVDMERVMSGEVSAAFEPAAPFAFQPAD
;
A
#
# COMPACT_ATOMS: atom_id res chain seq x y z
N MET A 1 -9.40 23.55 1.76
CA MET A 1 -8.58 22.41 2.21
C MET A 1 -9.15 21.92 3.53
N THR A 2 -9.39 20.63 3.68
CA THR A 2 -9.89 20.02 4.92
C THR A 2 -8.84 19.02 5.39
N ILE A 3 -8.46 19.07 6.68
CA ILE A 3 -7.44 18.20 7.27
C ILE A 3 -8.09 17.35 8.36
N TRP A 4 -7.89 16.04 8.27
CA TRP A 4 -8.26 15.07 9.30
C TRP A 4 -6.98 14.57 9.95
N HIS A 5 -6.80 14.81 11.25
CA HIS A 5 -5.56 14.45 11.95
C HIS A 5 -5.88 13.85 13.32
N ASP A 6 -5.73 12.53 13.41
CA ASP A 6 -5.82 11.75 14.63
C ASP A 6 -5.17 10.37 14.40
N ARG A 7 -4.67 9.73 15.45
CA ARG A 7 -4.07 8.38 15.34
C ARG A 7 -5.10 7.29 15.01
N SER A 8 -6.38 7.54 15.24
CA SER A 8 -7.48 6.64 14.87
C SER A 8 -7.71 6.58 13.35
N TYR A 9 -7.21 7.55 12.58
CA TYR A 9 -7.35 7.60 11.12
C TYR A 9 -6.32 6.72 10.42
N GLN A 10 -6.39 5.41 10.68
CA GLN A 10 -5.41 4.42 10.22
C GLN A 10 -5.62 3.95 8.77
N VAL A 11 -6.86 4.03 8.26
CA VAL A 11 -7.24 3.52 6.94
C VAL A 11 -7.85 4.67 6.13
N MET A 12 -7.52 4.70 4.85
CA MET A 12 -8.09 5.61 3.85
C MET A 12 -8.22 4.88 2.52
N THR A 13 -9.24 5.23 1.74
CA THR A 13 -9.37 4.84 0.32
C THR A 13 -9.53 6.08 -0.56
N ASN A 14 -9.50 5.88 -1.88
CA ASN A 14 -9.53 6.95 -2.88
C ASN A 14 -10.88 7.68 -2.97
N GLU A 15 -11.98 7.06 -2.54
CA GLU A 15 -13.32 7.62 -2.58
C GLU A 15 -14.23 6.93 -1.55
N PRO A 16 -15.34 7.56 -1.12
CA PRO A 16 -15.68 8.97 -1.28
C PRO A 16 -14.78 9.90 -0.45
N THR A 17 -15.19 11.14 -0.19
CA THR A 17 -14.50 12.02 0.77
C THR A 17 -14.39 11.36 2.15
N TYR A 18 -13.36 11.72 2.92
CA TYR A 18 -13.02 11.00 4.15
C TYR A 18 -14.12 11.03 5.21
N ASP A 19 -14.87 12.13 5.35
CA ASP A 19 -16.07 12.20 6.20
C ASP A 19 -17.11 11.14 5.86
N ARG A 20 -17.32 10.88 4.57
CA ARG A 20 -18.25 9.84 4.09
C ARG A 20 -17.69 8.43 4.31
N GLN A 21 -16.37 8.25 4.22
CA GLN A 21 -15.72 6.98 4.59
C GLN A 21 -15.94 6.68 6.08
N LEU A 22 -15.80 7.69 6.96
CA LEU A 22 -16.08 7.56 8.39
C LEU A 22 -17.55 7.24 8.68
N ALA A 23 -18.50 7.85 7.96
CA ALA A 23 -19.92 7.54 8.10
C ALA A 23 -20.26 6.10 7.69
N VAL A 24 -19.60 5.58 6.64
CA VAL A 24 -19.71 4.16 6.25
C VAL A 24 -19.19 3.27 7.39
N LEU A 25 -18.07 3.64 8.01
CA LEU A 25 -17.49 2.88 9.11
C LEU A 25 -18.44 2.75 10.31
N GLU A 26 -19.11 3.85 10.67
CA GLU A 26 -20.05 3.89 11.80
C GLU A 26 -21.17 2.86 11.65
N TYR A 27 -21.72 2.70 10.44
CA TYR A 27 -22.68 1.63 10.15
C TYR A 27 -22.07 0.25 10.40
N TRP A 28 -20.88 -0.01 9.84
CA TRP A 28 -20.24 -1.32 9.88
C TRP A 28 -19.71 -1.72 11.26
N GLN A 29 -19.46 -0.76 12.16
CA GLN A 29 -19.10 -1.05 13.55
C GLN A 29 -20.20 -1.78 14.33
N ASN A 30 -21.46 -1.65 13.90
CA ASN A 30 -22.60 -2.33 14.53
C ASN A 30 -22.89 -3.72 13.94
N VAL A 31 -22.17 -4.13 12.88
CA VAL A 31 -22.32 -5.45 12.26
C VAL A 31 -21.24 -6.38 12.81
N ASN A 32 -21.63 -7.59 13.22
CA ASN A 32 -20.66 -8.59 13.68
C ASN A 32 -19.75 -9.03 12.52
N PRO A 33 -18.44 -8.71 12.53
CA PRO A 33 -17.56 -9.00 11.41
C PRO A 33 -17.27 -10.50 11.24
N ARG A 34 -17.62 -11.34 12.23
CA ARG A 34 -17.58 -12.81 12.09
C ARG A 34 -18.74 -13.36 11.28
N GLU A 35 -19.83 -12.61 11.19
CA GLU A 35 -21.03 -13.00 10.43
C GLU A 35 -20.98 -12.42 9.02
N PHE A 36 -20.57 -11.16 8.87
CA PHE A 36 -20.52 -10.52 7.55
C PHE A 36 -19.50 -9.40 7.45
N LEU A 37 -18.83 -9.34 6.29
CA LEU A 37 -18.06 -8.20 5.82
C LEU A 37 -18.37 -7.96 4.34
N PRO A 38 -18.39 -6.69 3.89
CA PRO A 38 -18.68 -6.38 2.50
C PRO A 38 -17.52 -6.85 1.60
N GLY A 39 -17.80 -7.73 0.65
CA GLY A 39 -16.79 -8.47 -0.13
C GLY A 39 -16.49 -7.92 -1.52
N THR A 40 -17.10 -6.80 -1.94
CA THR A 40 -16.87 -6.30 -3.31
C THR A 40 -15.55 -5.52 -3.42
N VAL A 41 -15.24 -5.10 -4.64
CA VAL A 41 -14.05 -4.30 -4.98
C VAL A 41 -14.25 -2.79 -4.77
N ARG A 42 -15.46 -2.35 -4.35
CA ARG A 42 -15.76 -0.94 -4.07
C ARG A 42 -14.85 -0.36 -2.99
N ALA A 43 -14.57 0.94 -3.08
CA ALA A 43 -13.70 1.62 -2.13
C ALA A 43 -14.24 1.58 -0.69
N SER A 44 -15.55 1.68 -0.49
CA SER A 44 -16.22 1.50 0.81
C SER A 44 -15.96 0.11 1.41
N ASP A 45 -16.06 -0.93 0.58
CA ASP A 45 -15.93 -2.31 1.02
C ASP A 45 -14.46 -2.61 1.39
N ARG A 46 -13.52 -2.14 0.58
CA ARG A 46 -12.08 -2.19 0.88
C ARG A 46 -11.76 -1.44 2.17
N PHE A 47 -12.34 -0.26 2.38
CA PHE A 47 -12.17 0.54 3.58
C PHE A 47 -12.59 -0.23 4.84
N VAL A 48 -13.80 -0.80 4.84
CA VAL A 48 -14.35 -1.56 5.96
C VAL A 48 -13.51 -2.80 6.27
N ARG A 49 -13.16 -3.58 5.23
CA ARG A 49 -12.33 -4.77 5.41
C ARG A 49 -10.94 -4.43 5.93
N ALA A 50 -10.27 -3.43 5.35
CA ALA A 50 -8.94 -3.03 5.80
C ALA A 50 -8.97 -2.53 7.25
N HIS A 51 -9.97 -1.72 7.63
CA HIS A 51 -10.14 -1.24 9.00
C HIS A 51 -10.35 -2.37 10.00
N PHE A 52 -11.18 -3.37 9.66
CA PHE A 52 -11.38 -4.53 10.52
C PHE A 52 -10.09 -5.37 10.63
N TYR A 53 -9.51 -5.79 9.52
CA TYR A 53 -8.40 -6.75 9.55
C TYR A 53 -7.11 -6.17 10.13
N ILE A 54 -6.79 -4.89 9.90
CA ILE A 54 -5.55 -4.30 10.46
C ILE A 54 -5.54 -4.32 12.00
N ASN A 55 -6.72 -4.26 12.62
CA ASN A 55 -6.91 -4.33 14.06
C ASN A 55 -7.09 -5.78 14.58
N ALA A 56 -7.34 -6.75 13.70
CA ALA A 56 -7.60 -8.15 14.05
C ALA A 56 -6.40 -9.08 13.81
N VAL A 57 -5.48 -8.72 12.91
CA VAL A 57 -4.25 -9.48 12.66
C VAL A 57 -3.31 -9.48 13.86
N THR A 58 -2.38 -10.43 13.88
CA THR A 58 -1.34 -10.55 14.90
C THR A 58 -0.58 -9.23 15.08
N GLN A 59 -0.68 -8.66 16.27
CA GLN A 59 0.10 -7.49 16.66
C GLN A 59 1.44 -7.97 17.22
N SER A 60 2.53 -7.71 16.48
CA SER A 60 3.87 -8.15 16.85
C SER A 60 4.88 -7.03 16.67
N ALA A 61 5.86 -6.98 17.57
CA ALA A 61 7.04 -6.13 17.42
C ALA A 61 8.15 -6.77 16.56
N ASP A 62 7.98 -8.05 16.18
CA ASP A 62 8.86 -8.72 15.22
C ASP A 62 8.59 -8.16 13.80
N PRO A 63 9.60 -7.59 13.12
CA PRO A 63 9.41 -6.89 11.85
C PRO A 63 8.89 -7.80 10.74
N ARG A 64 9.31 -9.07 10.73
CA ARG A 64 8.87 -10.04 9.72
C ARG A 64 7.40 -10.39 9.92
N ILE A 65 6.97 -10.62 11.16
CA ILE A 65 5.57 -10.90 11.49
C ILE A 65 4.69 -9.67 11.21
N ALA A 66 5.16 -8.48 11.58
CA ALA A 66 4.43 -7.22 11.32
C ALA A 66 4.25 -6.97 9.82
N ALA A 67 5.33 -7.05 9.03
CA ALA A 67 5.27 -6.88 7.58
C ALA A 67 4.36 -7.94 6.93
N ALA A 68 4.46 -9.21 7.33
CA ALA A 68 3.60 -10.27 6.81
C ALA A 68 2.11 -10.01 7.11
N SER A 69 1.81 -9.52 8.33
CA SER A 69 0.44 -9.17 8.74
C SER A 69 -0.11 -8.03 7.88
N VAL A 70 0.64 -6.93 7.72
CA VAL A 70 0.21 -5.80 6.86
C VAL A 70 0.07 -6.23 5.40
N PHE A 71 1.01 -7.01 4.86
CA PHE A 71 0.91 -7.57 3.51
C PHE A 71 -0.37 -8.39 3.31
N SER A 72 -0.74 -9.21 4.29
CA SER A 72 -1.98 -10.00 4.22
C SER A 72 -3.23 -9.12 4.10
N VAL A 73 -3.29 -8.02 4.85
CA VAL A 73 -4.42 -7.07 4.84
C VAL A 73 -4.48 -6.33 3.50
N ILE A 74 -3.36 -5.79 3.02
CA ILE A 74 -3.36 -5.00 1.79
C ILE A 74 -3.57 -5.87 0.54
N ARG A 75 -3.11 -7.13 0.54
CA ARG A 75 -3.45 -8.11 -0.51
C ARG A 75 -4.95 -8.40 -0.54
N GLN A 76 -5.58 -8.54 0.62
CA GLN A 76 -7.03 -8.74 0.71
C GLN A 76 -7.83 -7.51 0.23
N ALA A 77 -7.34 -6.31 0.55
CA ALA A 77 -7.94 -5.06 0.11
C ALA A 77 -7.61 -4.71 -1.35
N SER A 78 -6.76 -5.50 -2.04
CA SER A 78 -6.42 -5.27 -3.45
C SER A 78 -7.56 -5.66 -4.38
N VAL A 79 -7.60 -5.03 -5.55
CA VAL A 79 -8.51 -5.40 -6.63
C VAL A 79 -7.80 -6.44 -7.53
N PRO A 80 -8.44 -7.58 -7.83
CA PRO A 80 -7.82 -8.61 -8.67
C PRO A 80 -7.41 -8.09 -10.06
N TRP A 81 -6.40 -8.75 -10.62
CA TRP A 81 -5.87 -8.40 -11.92
C TRP A 81 -6.88 -8.58 -13.05
N GLY A 82 -6.96 -7.59 -13.95
CA GLY A 82 -7.76 -7.68 -15.18
C GLY A 82 -9.25 -7.39 -15.00
N ILE A 83 -9.68 -6.93 -13.82
CA ILE A 83 -11.08 -6.55 -13.59
C ILE A 83 -11.25 -5.05 -13.84
N SER A 84 -12.26 -4.71 -14.64
CA SER A 84 -12.86 -3.38 -14.73
C SER A 84 -14.38 -3.51 -14.59
N VAL A 85 -15.02 -2.49 -14.04
CA VAL A 85 -16.48 -2.42 -13.94
C VAL A 85 -16.91 -1.23 -14.79
N ALA A 86 -17.70 -1.48 -15.84
CA ALA A 86 -18.03 -0.49 -16.87
C ALA A 86 -18.59 0.82 -16.29
N ASP A 87 -19.37 0.74 -15.22
CA ASP A 87 -20.02 1.90 -14.59
C ASP A 87 -19.27 2.43 -13.35
N ALA A 88 -18.03 1.96 -13.10
CA ALA A 88 -17.21 2.40 -11.96
C ALA A 88 -15.75 2.63 -12.40
N PRO A 89 -15.44 3.75 -13.08
CA PRO A 89 -14.11 4.01 -13.66
C PRO A 89 -13.01 4.15 -12.60
N ASN A 90 -13.36 4.55 -11.38
CA ASN A 90 -12.43 4.62 -10.24
C ASN A 90 -12.05 3.23 -9.70
N LEU A 91 -12.71 2.19 -10.18
CA LEU A 91 -12.40 0.81 -9.86
C LEU A 91 -11.40 0.25 -10.87
N SER A 92 -10.14 0.21 -10.45
CA SER A 92 -9.02 -0.24 -11.27
C SER A 92 -8.28 -1.41 -10.63
N THR A 93 -7.61 -2.19 -11.47
CA THR A 93 -6.75 -3.30 -11.04
C THR A 93 -5.60 -2.82 -10.17
N THR A 94 -5.29 -3.56 -9.10
CA THR A 94 -4.04 -3.33 -8.36
C THR A 94 -2.84 -3.73 -9.23
N ARG A 95 -1.81 -2.87 -9.28
CA ARG A 95 -0.57 -3.09 -10.05
C ARG A 95 0.61 -3.53 -9.18
N TRP A 96 0.72 -2.94 -8.01
CA TRP A 96 1.77 -3.20 -7.04
C TRP A 96 1.29 -2.83 -5.64
N ARG A 97 2.05 -3.23 -4.62
CA ARG A 97 1.81 -2.92 -3.21
C ARG A 97 3.10 -2.49 -2.54
N VAL A 98 2.96 -1.70 -1.49
CA VAL A 98 4.06 -1.25 -0.63
C VAL A 98 3.68 -1.52 0.83
N VAL A 99 4.67 -1.90 1.62
CA VAL A 99 4.61 -1.86 3.08
C VAL A 99 5.84 -1.09 3.56
N ALA A 100 5.63 -0.07 4.38
CA ALA A 100 6.71 0.72 4.96
C ALA A 100 6.85 0.37 6.44
N ASP A 101 8.00 -0.21 6.81
CA ASP A 101 8.38 -0.38 8.20
C ASP A 101 9.03 0.91 8.69
N HIS A 102 8.27 1.69 9.44
CA HIS A 102 8.73 2.97 9.99
C HIS A 102 9.75 2.80 11.12
N LYS A 103 9.76 1.65 11.81
CA LYS A 103 10.64 1.43 12.96
C LYS A 103 12.02 1.00 12.51
N ASP A 104 12.08 0.01 11.62
CA ASP A 104 13.34 -0.54 11.10
C ASP A 104 13.74 0.08 9.75
N ARG A 105 13.01 1.11 9.29
CA ARG A 105 13.31 1.91 8.08
C ARG A 105 13.45 1.05 6.82
N ARG A 106 12.51 0.12 6.62
CA ARG A 106 12.47 -0.75 5.43
C ARG A 106 11.29 -0.42 4.55
N TYR A 107 11.53 -0.37 3.25
CA TYR A 107 10.50 -0.12 2.25
C TYR A 107 10.30 -1.35 1.38
N TYR A 108 9.25 -2.11 1.67
CA TYR A 108 8.90 -3.33 0.94
C TYR A 108 8.08 -2.98 -0.30
N PHE A 109 8.33 -3.71 -1.39
CA PHE A 109 7.59 -3.61 -2.64
C PHE A 109 7.17 -5.00 -3.13
N GLU A 110 5.96 -5.08 -3.66
CA GLU A 110 5.44 -6.29 -4.31
C GLU A 110 4.78 -5.94 -5.65
N SER A 111 5.21 -6.62 -6.72
CA SER A 111 4.52 -6.59 -8.01
C SER A 111 3.32 -7.55 -8.00
N VAL A 112 2.22 -7.18 -8.65
CA VAL A 112 1.08 -8.10 -8.90
C VAL A 112 1.32 -8.96 -10.14
N ILE A 113 2.13 -8.47 -11.08
CA ILE A 113 2.36 -9.11 -12.38
C ILE A 113 3.51 -10.10 -12.27
N SER A 114 4.61 -9.68 -11.64
CA SER A 114 5.76 -10.53 -11.41
C SER A 114 5.70 -11.16 -10.03
N PRO A 115 6.11 -12.44 -9.85
CA PRO A 115 6.23 -13.08 -8.56
C PRO A 115 7.44 -12.52 -7.79
N SER A 116 7.37 -11.25 -7.42
CA SER A 116 8.48 -10.42 -6.96
C SER A 116 8.07 -9.67 -5.70
N VAL A 117 8.71 -10.02 -4.57
CA VAL A 117 8.64 -9.31 -3.29
C VAL A 117 10.06 -9.06 -2.82
N PHE A 118 10.39 -7.79 -2.65
CA PHE A 118 11.71 -7.33 -2.21
C PHE A 118 11.55 -6.12 -1.29
N TRP A 119 12.64 -5.67 -0.68
CA TRP A 119 12.65 -4.46 0.11
C TRP A 119 13.95 -3.69 -0.04
N VAL A 120 13.90 -2.43 0.32
CA VAL A 120 15.06 -1.55 0.45
C VAL A 120 15.23 -1.27 1.93
N ASP A 121 16.38 -1.61 2.48
CA ASP A 121 16.78 -1.11 3.79
C ASP A 121 17.34 0.30 3.62
N LEU A 122 16.65 1.31 4.17
CA LEU A 122 17.04 2.70 3.98
C LEU A 122 18.37 3.02 4.67
N ASP A 123 18.81 2.18 5.62
CA ASP A 123 20.10 2.35 6.28
C ASP A 123 21.29 2.01 5.39
N ASN A 124 21.03 1.30 4.29
CA ASN A 124 22.04 0.98 3.28
C ASN A 124 22.15 2.06 2.18
N LEU A 125 21.34 3.12 2.24
CA LEU A 125 21.38 4.23 1.30
C LEU A 125 22.02 5.47 1.92
N ASP A 126 22.77 6.22 1.11
CA ASP A 126 23.38 7.48 1.52
C ASP A 126 22.47 8.67 1.17
N PHE A 127 21.94 9.31 2.21
CA PHE A 127 21.10 10.51 2.10
C PHE A 127 21.84 11.80 2.47
N SER A 128 23.18 11.77 2.56
CA SER A 128 23.95 12.96 2.89
C SER A 128 23.84 14.02 1.79
N LYS A 129 24.06 15.29 2.18
CA LYS A 129 23.97 16.40 1.23
C LYS A 129 25.06 16.25 0.16
N GLY A 130 24.64 16.12 -1.09
CA GLY A 130 25.54 16.01 -2.24
C GLY A 130 25.77 14.59 -2.73
N SER A 131 25.17 13.59 -2.07
CA SER A 131 25.14 12.21 -2.58
C SER A 131 24.41 12.12 -3.92
N ASP A 132 24.81 11.14 -4.73
CA ASP A 132 24.22 10.92 -6.05
C ASP A 132 22.74 10.54 -5.95
N VAL A 133 21.96 11.00 -6.94
CA VAL A 133 20.61 10.48 -7.15
C VAL A 133 20.74 9.08 -7.73
N VAL A 134 20.02 8.13 -7.15
CA VAL A 134 20.01 6.74 -7.60
C VAL A 134 18.60 6.27 -7.97
N LYS A 135 18.53 5.30 -8.88
CA LYS A 135 17.28 4.69 -9.35
C LYS A 135 17.40 3.17 -9.32
N LEU A 136 16.35 2.52 -8.83
CA LEU A 136 16.13 1.09 -9.03
C LEU A 136 15.24 0.90 -10.24
N ASP A 137 15.78 0.33 -11.33
CA ASP A 137 14.99 0.03 -12.52
C ASP A 137 14.20 -1.27 -12.33
N LEU A 138 12.88 -1.17 -12.41
CA LEU A 138 11.95 -2.30 -12.27
C LEU A 138 11.56 -2.91 -13.63
N GLY A 139 11.99 -2.31 -14.75
CA GLY A 139 11.55 -2.69 -16.09
C GLY A 139 10.14 -2.20 -16.42
N VAL A 140 9.68 -2.50 -17.64
CA VAL A 140 8.32 -2.18 -18.09
C VAL A 140 7.33 -3.02 -17.29
N ASP A 141 6.26 -2.38 -16.81
CA ASP A 141 5.24 -3.04 -15.98
C ASP A 141 5.81 -3.81 -14.76
N MET A 142 6.97 -3.37 -14.24
CA MET A 142 7.65 -3.99 -13.09
C MET A 142 7.96 -5.49 -13.33
N GLU A 143 8.30 -5.85 -14.57
CA GLU A 143 8.57 -7.24 -14.96
C GLU A 143 9.83 -7.83 -14.33
N ARG A 144 10.81 -6.97 -13.97
CA ARG A 144 12.08 -7.41 -13.38
C ARG A 144 11.85 -8.10 -12.03
N VAL A 145 12.13 -9.40 -11.99
CA VAL A 145 12.04 -10.20 -10.76
C VAL A 145 13.20 -9.85 -9.85
N MET A 146 12.88 -9.48 -8.63
CA MET A 146 13.82 -9.18 -7.55
C MET A 146 13.35 -9.87 -6.28
N SER A 147 14.27 -10.09 -5.35
CA SER A 147 13.96 -10.73 -4.08
C SER A 147 14.94 -10.28 -3.01
N GLY A 148 14.50 -10.32 -1.76
CA GLY A 148 15.36 -9.96 -0.65
C GLY A 148 15.54 -8.45 -0.48
N GLU A 149 16.66 -8.08 0.14
CA GLU A 149 17.14 -6.70 0.26
C GLU A 149 17.85 -6.31 -1.05
N VAL A 150 17.51 -5.16 -1.63
CA VAL A 150 18.00 -4.75 -2.96
C VAL A 150 18.61 -3.35 -3.03
N SER A 151 18.95 -2.74 -1.89
CA SER A 151 19.61 -1.42 -1.84
C SER A 151 20.84 -1.32 -2.75
N ALA A 152 21.64 -2.39 -2.84
CA ALA A 152 22.83 -2.46 -3.68
C ALA A 152 22.54 -2.53 -5.20
N ALA A 153 21.28 -2.72 -5.61
CA ALA A 153 20.88 -2.79 -7.02
C ALA A 153 20.48 -1.42 -7.60
N PHE A 154 20.53 -0.36 -6.79
CA PHE A 154 20.34 1.01 -7.24
C PHE A 154 21.54 1.51 -8.04
N GLU A 155 21.27 2.22 -9.12
CA GLU A 155 22.29 2.78 -10.02
C GLU A 155 22.17 4.30 -10.09
N PRO A 156 23.28 5.05 -10.25
CA PRO A 156 23.22 6.50 -10.44
C PRO A 156 22.32 6.90 -11.62
N ALA A 157 21.48 7.91 -11.41
CA ALA A 157 20.54 8.40 -12.42
C ALA A 157 20.28 9.90 -12.26
N ALA A 158 19.88 10.57 -13.34
CA ALA A 158 19.34 11.91 -13.23
C ALA A 158 17.95 11.87 -12.55
N PRO A 159 17.60 12.87 -11.71
CA PRO A 159 16.25 12.99 -11.20
C PRO A 159 15.26 13.16 -12.36
N PHE A 160 14.09 12.53 -12.25
CA PHE A 160 13.05 12.68 -13.26
C PHE A 160 12.49 14.10 -13.24
N ALA A 161 12.06 14.59 -14.40
CA ALA A 161 11.35 15.86 -14.49
C ALA A 161 9.90 15.67 -14.01
N PHE A 162 9.47 16.45 -13.02
CA PHE A 162 8.06 16.51 -12.64
C PHE A 162 7.23 17.08 -13.80
N GLN A 163 6.04 16.53 -14.00
CA GLN A 163 5.07 17.16 -14.88
C GLN A 163 4.66 18.51 -14.26
N PRO A 164 4.67 19.62 -15.03
CA PRO A 164 4.16 20.90 -14.55
C PRO A 164 2.71 20.79 -14.11
N ALA A 165 2.34 21.50 -13.05
CA ALA A 165 0.94 21.71 -12.72
C ALA A 165 0.38 22.76 -13.68
N ASP A 166 -0.54 22.36 -14.56
CA ASP A 166 -1.36 23.29 -15.35
C ASP A 166 -2.52 23.84 -14.50
#